data_AF-A0A974APW6-F1
#
_entry.id   AF-A0A974APW6-F1
#
_cell.length_a   1.000
_cell.length_b   1.000
_cell.length_c   1.000
_cell.angle_alpha   90.00
_cell.angle_beta   90.00
_cell.angle_gamma   90.00
#
_symmetry.space_group_name_H-M   'P 1'
#
loop_
_entity.id
_entity.type
_entity.pdbx_description
1 polymer ?
#
loop_
_entity_poly.entity_id
_entity_poly.type
_entity_poly.pdbx_seq_one_letter_code
_entity_poly.pdbx_strand_id
1 'polypeptide(L)'
;NGQTLPCATQVTGGTVGGVANTTPYHSIAVSFGTLNITPLTDLVVAQLTGTTPATWFGSPVFTTVNSTALNAAINTVSTNLGLTSTLGSTNPFTTAFAANNGVLLDDVLEAMKTTLSNAAVNKTYAELLAAAAANNFSTFSGFSGTFGTIYVNLAPATPSGATSCTTGQILMTYDGTAGKFTKGQGVCFTGTASTLAFSGKSLTSPVKNTAVTSPYTAYTFTDASDGYVYELIFNVGDIYEINVSKGSGANDFDGQFTPSTSSSTGGTASGTGTLTIETTVVGTSTTIVVNGVTKPSTQTEFCSFAQNDSSTTALKANGGSLTINSCTFSGSVGNISATLAITSPVAFSTSYTIKYTYN
;
A
#
# COMPACT_ATOMS: atom_id res chain seq x y z
N ASN A 1 26.25 -26.52 -23.20
CA ASN A 1 27.20 -25.89 -22.25
C ASN A 1 27.24 -26.71 -20.98
N GLY A 2 28.29 -27.53 -20.82
CA GLY A 2 28.45 -28.54 -19.77
C GLY A 2 29.03 -27.98 -18.48
N GLN A 3 28.19 -27.33 -17.68
CA GLN A 3 28.55 -26.95 -16.32
C GLN A 3 28.36 -28.18 -15.41
N THR A 4 29.44 -28.60 -14.74
CA THR A 4 29.37 -29.67 -13.72
C THR A 4 29.00 -29.05 -12.39
N LEU A 5 27.98 -29.60 -11.74
CA LEU A 5 27.58 -29.22 -10.40
C LEU A 5 28.42 -29.97 -9.35
N PRO A 6 28.68 -29.38 -8.18
CA PRO A 6 28.39 -28.00 -7.83
C PRO A 6 29.27 -27.01 -8.59
N CYS A 7 28.77 -25.80 -8.85
CA CYS A 7 29.55 -24.74 -9.48
C CYS A 7 29.51 -23.43 -8.67
N ALA A 8 30.60 -22.68 -8.75
CA ALA A 8 30.77 -21.39 -8.11
C ALA A 8 30.50 -20.28 -9.13
N THR A 9 29.76 -19.25 -8.72
CA THR A 9 29.40 -18.11 -9.59
C THR A 9 29.69 -16.80 -8.90
N GLN A 10 30.15 -15.82 -9.67
CA GLN A 10 30.50 -14.50 -9.19
C GLN A 10 29.94 -13.46 -10.16
N VAL A 11 29.43 -12.36 -9.62
CA VAL A 11 29.09 -11.16 -10.38
C VAL A 11 29.96 -10.00 -9.89
N THR A 12 30.44 -9.19 -10.83
CA THR A 12 31.24 -7.99 -10.55
C THR A 12 30.77 -6.82 -11.39
N GLY A 13 30.94 -5.60 -10.89
CA GLY A 13 30.53 -4.38 -11.56
C GLY A 13 29.02 -4.12 -11.51
N GLY A 14 28.51 -3.41 -12.53
CA GLY A 14 27.14 -2.94 -12.59
C GLY A 14 26.89 -1.69 -11.73
N THR A 15 25.62 -1.36 -11.52
CA THR A 15 25.21 -0.20 -10.71
C THR A 15 24.12 -0.57 -9.71
N VAL A 16 24.20 -0.03 -8.50
CA VAL A 16 23.15 -0.12 -7.46
C VAL A 16 22.68 1.31 -7.17
N GLY A 17 21.40 1.59 -7.40
CA GLY A 17 20.85 2.95 -7.26
C GLY A 17 21.54 3.98 -8.16
N GLY A 18 21.99 3.58 -9.35
CA GLY A 18 22.73 4.42 -10.29
C GLY A 18 24.22 4.63 -9.95
N VAL A 19 24.70 4.08 -8.83
CA VAL A 19 26.11 4.16 -8.40
C VAL A 19 26.84 2.88 -8.77
N ALA A 20 28.07 3.00 -9.29
CA ALA A 20 28.89 1.83 -9.63
C ALA A 20 29.06 0.89 -8.43
N ASN A 21 28.72 -0.39 -8.61
CA ASN A 21 28.96 -1.40 -7.60
C ASN A 21 30.38 -1.95 -7.72
N THR A 22 31.21 -1.68 -6.73
CA THR A 22 32.59 -2.16 -6.65
C THR A 22 32.73 -3.47 -5.89
N THR A 23 31.64 -3.97 -5.29
CA THR A 23 31.66 -5.18 -4.46
C THR A 23 31.28 -6.40 -5.29
N PRO A 24 32.17 -7.41 -5.43
CA PRO A 24 31.81 -8.68 -6.04
C PRO A 24 30.87 -9.46 -5.10
N TYR A 25 29.84 -10.09 -5.67
CA TYR A 25 28.97 -11.01 -4.94
C TYR A 25 29.10 -12.42 -5.48
N HIS A 26 28.93 -13.41 -4.60
CA HIS A 26 29.17 -14.81 -4.92
C HIS A 26 27.97 -15.69 -4.55
N SER A 27 27.87 -16.81 -5.26
CA SER A 27 26.87 -17.84 -5.01
C SER A 27 27.38 -19.20 -5.49
N ILE A 28 26.71 -20.26 -5.05
CA ILE A 28 27.04 -21.65 -5.38
C ILE A 28 25.76 -22.33 -5.85
N ALA A 29 25.82 -22.97 -7.03
CA ALA A 29 24.74 -23.83 -7.49
C ALA A 29 25.08 -25.30 -7.17
N VAL A 30 24.14 -25.96 -6.49
CA VAL A 30 24.16 -27.43 -6.25
C VAL A 30 23.08 -28.15 -7.08
N SER A 31 22.28 -27.40 -7.84
CA SER A 31 21.23 -27.87 -8.74
C SER A 31 21.13 -26.92 -9.94
N PHE A 32 20.58 -27.40 -11.06
CA PHE A 32 20.25 -26.55 -12.20
C PHE A 32 19.01 -25.70 -11.93
N GLY A 33 18.93 -24.53 -12.57
CA GLY A 33 17.78 -23.62 -12.49
C GLY A 33 18.19 -22.19 -12.17
N THR A 34 17.31 -21.48 -11.47
CA THR A 34 17.56 -20.13 -10.98
C THR A 34 18.69 -20.13 -9.95
N LEU A 35 19.60 -19.16 -10.08
CA LEU A 35 20.65 -18.89 -9.11
C LEU A 35 20.71 -17.38 -8.84
N ASN A 36 20.46 -16.99 -7.61
CA ASN A 36 20.62 -15.63 -7.15
C ASN A 36 22.08 -15.40 -6.71
N ILE A 37 22.57 -14.18 -6.95
CA ILE A 37 23.89 -13.72 -6.51
C ILE A 37 23.69 -12.40 -5.78
N THR A 38 23.63 -12.44 -4.45
CA THR A 38 23.23 -11.33 -3.58
C THR A 38 24.15 -11.24 -2.37
N PRO A 39 24.12 -10.13 -1.60
CA PRO A 39 24.79 -10.07 -0.31
C PRO A 39 24.45 -11.24 0.62
N LEU A 40 23.19 -11.72 0.61
CA LEU A 40 22.77 -12.83 1.46
C LEU A 40 23.34 -14.18 0.99
N THR A 41 23.45 -14.42 -0.32
CA THR A 41 24.10 -15.66 -0.81
C THR A 41 25.58 -15.66 -0.48
N ASP A 42 26.23 -14.49 -0.49
CA ASP A 42 27.63 -14.31 -0.11
C ASP A 42 27.89 -14.72 1.35
N LEU A 43 27.02 -14.31 2.28
CA LEU A 43 27.09 -14.72 3.69
C LEU A 43 26.95 -16.23 3.85
N VAL A 44 26.04 -16.84 3.10
CA VAL A 44 25.82 -18.29 3.13
C VAL A 44 27.04 -19.03 2.56
N VAL A 45 27.64 -18.54 1.48
CA VAL A 45 28.91 -19.09 0.96
C VAL A 45 30.02 -18.96 2.00
N ALA A 46 30.11 -17.82 2.69
CA ALA A 46 31.09 -17.61 3.75
C ALA A 46 30.92 -18.64 4.87
N GLN A 47 29.67 -18.79 5.36
CA GLN A 47 29.31 -19.76 6.39
C GLN A 47 29.54 -21.21 5.97
N LEU A 48 29.25 -21.54 4.71
CA LEU A 48 29.44 -22.89 4.17
C LEU A 48 30.92 -23.27 4.07
N THR A 49 31.77 -22.33 3.70
CA THR A 49 33.17 -22.57 3.39
C THR A 49 34.12 -22.26 4.55
N GLY A 50 33.64 -21.56 5.58
CA GLY A 50 34.44 -21.12 6.72
C GLY A 50 35.46 -20.02 6.39
N THR A 51 35.35 -19.40 5.21
CA THR A 51 36.26 -18.35 4.72
C THR A 51 35.48 -17.30 3.94
N THR A 52 36.06 -16.12 3.69
CA THR A 52 35.38 -15.13 2.84
C THR A 52 35.25 -15.65 1.40
N PRO A 53 34.13 -15.42 0.70
CA PRO A 53 33.92 -15.91 -0.66
C PRO A 53 35.04 -15.50 -1.63
N ALA A 54 35.52 -14.25 -1.55
CA ALA A 54 36.65 -13.79 -2.36
C ALA A 54 37.92 -14.66 -2.18
N THR A 55 38.18 -15.16 -0.97
CA THR A 55 39.32 -16.06 -0.70
C THR A 55 39.04 -17.46 -1.23
N TRP A 56 37.85 -18.01 -0.96
CA TRP A 56 37.49 -19.36 -1.40
C TRP A 56 37.44 -19.50 -2.92
N PHE A 57 36.94 -18.47 -3.63
CA PHE A 57 36.88 -18.45 -5.09
C PHE A 57 38.25 -18.45 -5.77
N GLY A 58 39.31 -18.06 -5.07
CA GLY A 58 40.69 -18.18 -5.57
C GLY A 58 41.17 -19.64 -5.70
N SER A 59 40.59 -20.56 -4.93
CA SER A 59 40.93 -21.99 -4.97
C SER A 59 39.76 -22.83 -4.42
N PRO A 60 38.64 -22.96 -5.16
CA PRO A 60 37.42 -23.56 -4.65
C PRO A 60 37.59 -25.06 -4.41
N VAL A 61 37.12 -25.53 -3.27
CA VAL A 61 37.08 -26.96 -2.90
C VAL A 61 35.63 -27.40 -2.82
N PHE A 62 35.20 -28.22 -3.77
CA PHE A 62 33.79 -28.62 -3.91
C PHE A 62 33.41 -29.91 -3.18
N THR A 63 34.37 -30.64 -2.61
CA THR A 63 34.12 -31.95 -1.98
C THR A 63 33.16 -31.90 -0.79
N THR A 64 33.04 -30.75 -0.13
CA THR A 64 32.13 -30.51 1.00
C THR A 64 30.86 -29.76 0.60
N VAL A 65 30.75 -29.34 -0.66
CA VAL A 65 29.65 -28.52 -1.17
C VAL A 65 28.56 -29.40 -1.73
N ASN A 66 27.43 -29.48 -1.03
CA ASN A 66 26.23 -30.20 -1.43
C ASN A 66 24.97 -29.53 -0.85
N SER A 67 23.79 -29.98 -1.27
CA SER A 67 22.52 -29.39 -0.84
C SER A 67 22.30 -29.42 0.68
N THR A 68 22.75 -30.48 1.35
CA THR A 68 22.63 -30.60 2.82
C THR A 68 23.48 -29.54 3.51
N ALA A 69 24.75 -29.40 3.10
CA ALA A 69 25.65 -28.41 3.66
C ALA A 69 25.19 -26.98 3.35
N LEU A 70 24.69 -26.72 2.13
CA LEU A 70 24.14 -25.43 1.74
C LEU A 70 22.91 -25.05 2.59
N ASN A 71 21.97 -25.97 2.78
CA ASN A 71 20.78 -25.73 3.62
C ASN A 71 21.17 -25.50 5.08
N ALA A 72 22.16 -26.21 5.61
CA ALA A 72 22.68 -25.97 6.95
C ALA A 72 23.27 -24.56 7.08
N ALA A 73 24.04 -24.10 6.09
CA ALA A 73 24.58 -22.74 6.07
C ALA A 73 23.48 -21.67 5.95
N ILE A 74 22.46 -21.87 5.11
CA ILE A 74 21.27 -21.00 5.04
C ILE A 74 20.61 -20.88 6.41
N ASN A 75 20.37 -22.01 7.09
CA ASN A 75 19.73 -22.03 8.40
C ASN A 75 20.57 -21.31 9.46
N THR A 76 21.89 -21.52 9.47
CA THR A 76 22.79 -20.85 10.42
C THR A 76 22.79 -19.34 10.22
N VAL A 77 22.97 -18.86 8.98
CA VAL A 77 22.94 -17.41 8.69
C VAL A 77 21.57 -16.82 9.04
N SER A 78 20.49 -17.48 8.63
CA SER A 78 19.13 -17.01 8.89
C SER A 78 18.82 -16.93 10.38
N THR A 79 19.25 -17.90 11.17
CA THR A 79 19.03 -17.93 12.61
C THR A 79 19.81 -16.83 13.32
N ASN A 80 21.11 -16.69 13.01
CA ASN A 80 21.95 -15.68 13.66
C ASN A 80 21.53 -14.24 13.33
N LEU A 81 20.94 -14.01 12.15
CA LEU A 81 20.48 -12.71 11.71
C LEU A 81 18.99 -12.45 11.99
N GLY A 82 18.26 -13.41 12.56
CA GLY A 82 16.83 -13.27 12.84
C GLY A 82 15.94 -13.31 11.60
N LEU A 83 16.41 -13.89 10.50
CA LEU A 83 15.70 -13.95 9.22
C LEU A 83 14.75 -15.15 9.11
N THR A 84 14.82 -16.11 10.02
CA THR A 84 14.12 -17.41 9.90
C THR A 84 12.61 -17.25 9.66
N SER A 85 11.93 -16.39 10.43
CA SER A 85 10.49 -16.14 10.24
C SER A 85 10.19 -15.36 8.96
N THR A 86 11.11 -14.46 8.57
CA THR A 86 10.96 -13.60 7.39
C THR A 86 11.11 -14.39 6.10
N LEU A 87 12.13 -15.25 6.01
CA LEU A 87 12.37 -16.08 4.83
C LEU A 87 11.36 -17.23 4.76
N GLY A 88 10.95 -17.80 5.89
CA GLY A 88 10.04 -18.94 5.91
C GLY A 88 10.58 -20.09 5.06
N SER A 89 9.85 -20.46 4.00
CA SER A 89 10.26 -21.47 3.02
C SER A 89 10.98 -20.91 1.78
N THR A 90 11.12 -19.58 1.66
CA THR A 90 11.81 -18.94 0.54
C THR A 90 13.30 -19.26 0.60
N ASN A 91 13.84 -19.78 -0.51
CA ASN A 91 15.26 -20.10 -0.63
C ASN A 91 16.00 -18.91 -1.27
N PRO A 92 16.96 -18.28 -0.57
CA PRO A 92 17.65 -17.10 -1.11
C PRO A 92 18.53 -17.40 -2.33
N PHE A 93 18.84 -18.67 -2.62
CA PHE A 93 19.61 -19.08 -3.79
C PHE A 93 18.74 -19.36 -5.02
N THR A 94 17.57 -19.96 -4.84
CA THR A 94 16.83 -20.57 -5.96
C THR A 94 15.44 -19.97 -6.19
N THR A 95 14.88 -19.22 -5.25
CA THR A 95 13.62 -18.48 -5.49
C THR A 95 13.88 -17.34 -6.47
N ALA A 96 13.05 -17.23 -7.50
CA ALA A 96 13.19 -16.17 -8.50
C ALA A 96 13.23 -14.78 -7.84
N PHE A 97 14.31 -14.05 -8.10
CA PHE A 97 14.52 -12.71 -7.57
C PHE A 97 13.92 -11.65 -8.49
N ALA A 98 13.27 -10.66 -7.88
CA ALA A 98 12.81 -9.45 -8.55
C ALA A 98 13.19 -8.25 -7.66
N ALA A 99 13.92 -7.28 -8.23
CA ALA A 99 14.36 -6.07 -7.53
C ALA A 99 13.25 -5.01 -7.50
N ASN A 100 12.15 -5.33 -6.84
CA ASN A 100 11.01 -4.43 -6.68
C ASN A 100 10.65 -4.35 -5.19
N ASN A 101 10.36 -3.14 -4.73
CA ASN A 101 9.83 -2.90 -3.39
C ASN A 101 8.59 -3.77 -3.13
N GLY A 102 8.52 -4.40 -1.96
CA GLY A 102 7.46 -5.33 -1.59
C GLY A 102 7.70 -6.77 -2.05
N VAL A 103 8.83 -7.05 -2.71
CA VAL A 103 9.28 -8.43 -2.98
C VAL A 103 10.16 -8.88 -1.84
N LEU A 104 9.75 -9.95 -1.15
CA LEU A 104 10.39 -10.48 0.06
C LEU A 104 11.93 -10.49 0.01
N LEU A 105 12.54 -11.03 -1.05
CA LEU A 105 14.00 -11.10 -1.13
C LEU A 105 14.65 -9.74 -1.35
N ASP A 106 14.00 -8.80 -2.05
CA ASP A 106 14.50 -7.43 -2.20
C ASP A 106 14.42 -6.67 -0.87
N ASP A 107 13.27 -6.76 -0.20
CA ASP A 107 13.04 -6.11 1.10
C ASP A 107 13.97 -6.65 2.19
N VAL A 108 14.28 -7.95 2.17
CA VAL A 108 15.29 -8.53 3.07
C VAL A 108 16.66 -7.92 2.82
N LEU A 109 17.08 -7.78 1.56
CA LEU A 109 18.40 -7.21 1.23
C LEU A 109 18.47 -5.73 1.58
N GLU A 110 17.41 -4.97 1.33
CA GLU A 110 17.32 -3.56 1.72
C GLU A 110 17.30 -3.39 3.25
N ALA A 111 16.54 -4.22 3.96
CA ALA A 111 16.50 -4.23 5.41
C ALA A 111 17.86 -4.57 6.00
N MET A 112 18.55 -5.58 5.46
CA MET A 112 19.90 -5.95 5.89
C MET A 112 20.89 -4.80 5.71
N LYS A 113 20.89 -4.15 4.54
CA LYS A 113 21.77 -2.99 4.26
C LYS A 113 21.52 -1.86 5.26
N THR A 114 20.26 -1.50 5.47
CA THR A 114 19.88 -0.41 6.36
C THR A 114 20.18 -0.75 7.82
N THR A 115 19.96 -2.01 8.22
CA THR A 115 20.28 -2.51 9.57
C THR A 115 21.76 -2.36 9.89
N LEU A 116 22.65 -2.71 8.96
CA LEU A 116 24.09 -2.57 9.15
C LEU A 116 24.50 -1.12 9.44
N SER A 117 23.93 -0.16 8.70
CA SER A 117 24.19 1.27 8.88
C SER A 117 23.45 1.91 10.06
N ASN A 118 22.52 1.20 10.72
CA ASN A 118 21.76 1.74 11.84
C ASN A 118 22.69 1.99 13.03
N ALA A 119 22.53 3.12 13.73
CA ALA A 119 23.39 3.50 14.86
C ALA A 119 23.46 2.46 16.00
N ALA A 120 22.40 1.67 16.19
CA ALA A 120 22.36 0.60 17.20
C ALA A 120 23.21 -0.62 16.83
N VAL A 121 23.50 -0.82 15.54
CA VAL A 121 24.32 -1.94 15.02
C VAL A 121 25.70 -1.42 14.61
N ASN A 122 25.72 -0.40 13.75
CA ASN A 122 26.92 0.31 13.26
C ASN A 122 28.02 -0.64 12.80
N LYS A 123 27.68 -1.47 11.79
CA LYS A 123 28.55 -2.48 11.21
C LYS A 123 28.65 -2.32 9.70
N THR A 124 29.71 -2.88 9.15
CA THR A 124 29.94 -2.96 7.71
C THR A 124 29.55 -4.33 7.17
N TYR A 125 29.30 -4.38 5.85
CA TYR A 125 29.11 -5.64 5.15
C TYR A 125 30.33 -6.57 5.26
N ALA A 126 31.55 -6.02 5.22
CA ALA A 126 32.78 -6.79 5.37
C ALA A 126 32.91 -7.44 6.75
N GLU A 127 32.54 -6.74 7.82
CA GLU A 127 32.47 -7.34 9.16
C GLU A 127 31.44 -8.46 9.24
N LEU A 128 30.28 -8.29 8.59
CA LEU A 128 29.23 -9.30 8.58
C LEU A 128 29.67 -10.56 7.82
N LEU A 129 30.37 -10.39 6.70
CA LEU A 129 30.95 -11.48 5.92
C LEU A 129 32.02 -12.24 6.72
N ALA A 130 32.87 -11.52 7.48
CA ALA A 130 33.86 -12.13 8.36
C ALA A 130 33.20 -12.90 9.52
N ALA A 131 32.13 -12.37 10.11
CA ALA A 131 31.34 -13.06 11.13
C ALA A 131 30.70 -14.34 10.61
N ALA A 132 30.15 -14.32 9.39
CA ALA A 132 29.60 -15.51 8.75
C ALA A 132 30.68 -16.56 8.46
N ALA A 133 31.84 -16.16 7.93
CA ALA A 133 32.97 -17.07 7.72
C ALA A 133 33.45 -17.72 9.03
N ALA A 134 33.47 -16.96 10.12
CA ALA A 134 33.89 -17.44 11.44
C ALA A 134 32.78 -18.19 12.21
N ASN A 135 31.55 -18.24 11.68
CA ASN A 135 30.35 -18.67 12.42
C ASN A 135 30.22 -18.00 13.80
N ASN A 136 30.49 -16.69 13.86
CA ASN A 136 30.49 -15.92 15.10
C ASN A 136 29.87 -14.54 14.89
N PHE A 137 28.58 -14.44 15.22
CA PHE A 137 27.78 -13.21 15.08
C PHE A 137 27.64 -12.44 16.41
N SER A 138 28.46 -12.76 17.43
CA SER A 138 28.35 -12.12 18.76
C SER A 138 28.49 -10.60 18.74
N THR A 139 29.25 -10.06 17.77
CA THR A 139 29.43 -8.61 17.58
C THR A 139 28.27 -7.93 16.85
N PHE A 140 27.26 -8.69 16.42
CA PHE A 140 26.03 -8.22 15.77
C PHE A 140 24.84 -8.26 16.74
N SER A 141 25.10 -8.08 18.04
CA SER A 141 24.05 -7.92 19.05
C SER A 141 23.08 -6.81 18.64
N GLY A 142 21.78 -7.07 18.69
CA GLY A 142 20.74 -6.10 18.29
C GLY A 142 20.38 -6.15 16.80
N PHE A 143 21.16 -6.81 15.94
CA PHE A 143 20.87 -6.92 14.51
C PHE A 143 19.44 -7.43 14.25
N SER A 144 19.07 -8.57 14.85
CA SER A 144 17.75 -9.18 14.64
C SER A 144 16.58 -8.24 15.00
N GLY A 145 16.67 -7.53 16.13
CA GLY A 145 15.62 -6.59 16.55
C GLY A 145 15.52 -5.37 15.64
N THR A 146 16.66 -4.80 15.25
CA THR A 146 16.73 -3.68 14.31
C THR A 146 16.27 -4.10 12.91
N PHE A 147 16.70 -5.27 12.43
CA PHE A 147 16.25 -5.88 11.19
C PHE A 147 14.73 -6.06 11.19
N GLY A 148 14.15 -6.66 12.23
CA GLY A 148 12.71 -6.86 12.31
C GLY A 148 11.92 -5.55 12.20
N THR A 149 12.41 -4.48 12.85
CA THR A 149 11.78 -3.16 12.80
C THR A 149 11.89 -2.54 11.41
N ILE A 150 13.07 -2.58 10.80
CA ILE A 150 13.30 -2.04 9.46
C ILE A 150 12.53 -2.85 8.42
N TYR A 151 12.58 -4.17 8.49
CA TYR A 151 11.90 -5.06 7.57
C TYR A 151 10.38 -4.87 7.61
N VAL A 152 9.75 -4.70 8.77
CA VAL A 152 8.30 -4.38 8.84
C VAL A 152 7.96 -3.06 8.14
N ASN A 153 8.90 -2.12 8.07
CA ASN A 153 8.72 -0.85 7.36
C ASN A 153 9.04 -0.94 5.85
N LEU A 154 9.71 -2.01 5.39
CA LEU A 154 10.16 -2.20 3.99
C LEU A 154 9.39 -3.30 3.25
N ALA A 155 9.14 -4.43 3.91
CA ALA A 155 8.27 -5.50 3.43
C ALA A 155 6.99 -4.88 2.87
N PRO A 156 6.22 -5.55 2.00
CA PRO A 156 4.85 -5.13 1.77
C PRO A 156 4.15 -5.37 3.10
N ALA A 157 4.25 -4.39 3.99
CA ALA A 157 3.37 -4.25 5.09
C ALA A 157 2.00 -4.38 4.43
N THR A 158 1.14 -5.23 5.00
CA THR A 158 -0.24 -4.78 5.21
C THR A 158 -0.24 -3.26 5.25
N PRO A 159 -0.84 -2.61 4.27
CA PRO A 159 -0.41 -1.31 3.79
C PRO A 159 -0.04 -0.40 4.94
N SER A 160 1.27 -0.22 5.20
CA SER A 160 1.74 0.73 6.20
C SER A 160 1.71 2.10 5.56
N GLY A 161 0.48 2.49 5.27
CA GLY A 161 0.10 3.83 5.01
C GLY A 161 -0.63 4.38 6.22
N ALA A 162 -0.91 5.68 6.18
CA ALA A 162 -1.87 6.24 7.10
C ALA A 162 -3.18 5.43 7.01
N THR A 163 -3.73 5.01 8.15
CA THR A 163 -5.07 4.39 8.22
C THR A 163 -6.15 5.44 8.52
N SER A 164 -5.72 6.63 8.90
CA SER A 164 -6.54 7.82 9.11
C SER A 164 -5.68 9.08 8.90
N CYS A 165 -6.32 10.20 8.60
CA CYS A 165 -5.65 11.48 8.41
C CYS A 165 -6.15 12.53 9.39
N THR A 166 -5.34 13.55 9.64
CA THR A 166 -5.79 14.70 10.44
C THR A 166 -6.83 15.52 9.67
N THR A 167 -7.65 16.29 10.38
CA THR A 167 -8.66 17.16 9.77
C THR A 167 -8.07 18.03 8.65
N GLY A 168 -8.72 18.02 7.48
CA GLY A 168 -8.29 18.77 6.30
C GLY A 168 -7.39 18.00 5.34
N GLN A 169 -6.96 16.78 5.69
CA GLN A 169 -6.27 15.87 4.79
C GLN A 169 -7.21 14.79 4.25
N ILE A 170 -6.87 14.24 3.08
CA ILE A 170 -7.60 13.14 2.45
C ILE A 170 -6.71 11.90 2.46
N LEU A 171 -7.25 10.79 2.96
CA LEU A 171 -6.58 9.50 2.87
C LEU A 171 -6.76 8.93 1.47
N MET A 172 -5.67 8.69 0.77
CA MET A 172 -5.68 8.07 -0.55
C MET A 172 -4.84 6.79 -0.54
N THR A 173 -5.33 5.77 -1.23
CA THR A 173 -4.70 4.46 -1.37
C THR A 173 -4.01 4.36 -2.72
N TYR A 174 -2.76 3.94 -2.70
CA TYR A 174 -1.99 3.70 -3.91
C TYR A 174 -2.44 2.42 -4.61
N ASP A 175 -2.71 2.50 -5.90
CA ASP A 175 -2.87 1.37 -6.81
C ASP A 175 -1.81 1.46 -7.91
N GLY A 176 -0.74 0.71 -7.71
CA GLY A 176 0.40 0.62 -8.61
C GLY A 176 1.26 -0.58 -8.23
N THR A 177 1.95 -1.15 -9.22
CA THR A 177 2.87 -2.28 -8.99
C THR A 177 4.34 -1.88 -9.16
N ALA A 178 4.61 -0.60 -9.38
CA ALA A 178 5.94 -0.05 -9.57
C ALA A 178 6.10 1.25 -8.76
N GLY A 179 7.34 1.71 -8.64
CA GLY A 179 7.69 3.00 -8.06
C GLY A 179 7.95 3.01 -6.56
N LYS A 180 7.81 4.21 -5.97
CA LYS A 180 8.17 4.50 -4.58
C LYS A 180 7.12 4.06 -3.56
N PHE A 181 5.87 3.88 -4.00
CA PHE A 181 4.76 3.51 -3.14
C PHE A 181 4.38 2.04 -3.35
N THR A 182 3.78 1.43 -2.33
CA THR A 182 3.35 0.03 -2.38
C THR A 182 1.85 -0.07 -2.64
N LYS A 183 1.41 -1.07 -3.42
CA LYS A 183 -0.02 -1.30 -3.67
C LYS A 183 -0.79 -1.42 -2.35
N GLY A 184 -1.85 -0.64 -2.21
CA GLY A 184 -2.66 -0.55 -0.99
C GLY A 184 -2.20 0.52 0.00
N GLN A 185 -1.03 1.14 -0.19
CA GLN A 185 -0.49 2.11 0.76
C GLN A 185 -1.39 3.34 0.89
N GLY A 186 -1.88 3.60 2.10
CA GLY A 186 -2.57 4.84 2.46
C GLY A 186 -1.62 6.03 2.64
N VAL A 187 -1.90 7.17 2.03
CA VAL A 187 -1.14 8.41 2.22
C VAL A 187 -2.12 9.56 2.43
N CYS A 188 -1.81 10.41 3.39
CA CYS A 188 -2.58 11.61 3.67
C CYS A 188 -2.10 12.76 2.80
N PHE A 189 -3.00 13.30 1.98
CA PHE A 189 -2.73 14.41 1.09
C PHE A 189 -3.50 15.67 1.50
N THR A 190 -2.88 16.82 1.28
CA THR A 190 -3.56 18.11 1.06
C THR A 190 -3.16 18.62 -0.31
N GLY A 191 -4.14 19.07 -1.10
CA GLY A 191 -3.91 19.51 -2.48
C GLY A 191 -4.77 20.70 -2.83
N THR A 192 -4.16 21.65 -3.56
CA THR A 192 -4.82 22.77 -4.21
C THR A 192 -4.28 22.92 -5.64
N ALA A 193 -4.80 23.88 -6.40
CA ALA A 193 -4.26 24.20 -7.73
C ALA A 193 -2.80 24.70 -7.72
N SER A 194 -2.23 25.04 -6.55
CA SER A 194 -0.87 25.57 -6.43
C SER A 194 0.04 24.78 -5.48
N THR A 195 -0.50 23.87 -4.68
CA THR A 195 0.25 23.12 -3.66
C THR A 195 -0.18 21.65 -3.58
N LEU A 196 0.77 20.76 -3.31
CA LEU A 196 0.52 19.37 -2.98
C LEU A 196 1.42 18.98 -1.80
N ALA A 197 0.84 18.53 -0.68
CA ALA A 197 1.59 18.16 0.50
C ALA A 197 1.18 16.77 1.02
N PHE A 198 2.18 15.99 1.42
CA PHE A 198 2.05 14.61 1.92
C PHE A 198 3.36 14.16 2.57
N SER A 199 3.30 13.28 3.57
CA SER A 199 4.49 12.67 4.19
C SER A 199 5.61 13.65 4.58
N GLY A 200 5.24 14.84 5.07
CA GLY A 200 6.17 15.92 5.43
C GLY A 200 6.74 16.73 4.25
N LYS A 201 6.36 16.40 3.01
CA LYS A 201 6.70 17.16 1.80
C LYS A 201 5.65 18.22 1.50
N SER A 202 6.10 19.30 0.87
CA SER A 202 5.24 20.35 0.30
C SER A 202 5.79 20.75 -1.06
N LEU A 203 5.09 20.36 -2.12
CA LEU A 203 5.40 20.68 -3.50
C LEU A 203 4.60 21.92 -3.90
N THR A 204 5.24 22.80 -4.67
CA THR A 204 4.66 24.08 -5.13
C THR A 204 4.99 24.31 -6.59
N SER A 205 4.42 25.36 -7.18
CA SER A 205 4.68 25.77 -8.57
C SER A 205 4.35 24.69 -9.61
N PRO A 206 3.13 24.11 -9.61
CA PRO A 206 2.77 23.08 -10.57
C PRO A 206 2.62 23.64 -11.98
N VAL A 207 2.70 22.75 -12.97
CA VAL A 207 2.32 23.02 -14.35
C VAL A 207 0.88 22.54 -14.57
N LYS A 208 -0.01 23.41 -15.03
CA LYS A 208 -1.39 23.01 -15.36
C LYS A 208 -1.40 22.11 -16.60
N ASN A 209 -2.01 20.94 -16.50
CA ASN A 209 -2.28 20.10 -17.66
C ASN A 209 -3.53 20.61 -18.39
N THR A 210 -3.33 21.23 -19.55
CA THR A 210 -4.41 21.84 -20.36
C THR A 210 -5.16 20.84 -21.24
N ALA A 211 -4.70 19.59 -21.33
CA ALA A 211 -5.42 18.54 -22.06
C ALA A 211 -6.61 18.00 -21.26
N VAL A 212 -6.59 18.11 -19.92
CA VAL A 212 -7.69 17.71 -19.05
C VAL A 212 -8.79 18.78 -19.08
N THR A 213 -10.00 18.35 -19.44
CA THR A 213 -11.18 19.22 -19.56
C THR A 213 -12.20 18.96 -18.47
N SER A 214 -13.12 19.92 -18.31
CA SER A 214 -14.30 19.81 -17.42
C SER A 214 -15.00 18.44 -17.54
N PRO A 215 -15.44 17.82 -16.43
CA PRO A 215 -15.48 18.35 -15.06
C PRO A 215 -14.14 18.29 -14.31
N TYR A 216 -13.08 17.82 -14.96
CA TYR A 216 -11.77 17.62 -14.34
C TYR A 216 -10.83 18.80 -14.57
N THR A 217 -9.87 18.96 -13.65
CA THR A 217 -8.69 19.82 -13.84
C THR A 217 -7.47 19.14 -13.26
N ALA A 218 -6.31 19.26 -13.91
CA ALA A 218 -5.10 18.55 -13.51
C ALA A 218 -3.87 19.48 -13.42
N TYR A 219 -3.02 19.20 -12.43
CA TYR A 219 -1.82 19.98 -12.12
C TYR A 219 -0.66 19.04 -11.82
N THR A 220 0.45 19.23 -12.51
CA THR A 220 1.66 18.40 -12.39
C THR A 220 2.66 19.06 -11.45
N PHE A 221 3.06 18.33 -10.41
CA PHE A 221 4.10 18.70 -9.46
C PHE A 221 5.31 17.80 -9.67
N THR A 222 6.51 18.36 -9.65
CA THR A 222 7.77 17.59 -9.72
C THR A 222 8.51 17.68 -8.40
N ASP A 223 8.89 16.53 -7.87
CA ASP A 223 9.78 16.44 -6.73
C ASP A 223 11.23 16.29 -7.20
N ALA A 224 11.98 17.39 -7.12
CA ALA A 224 13.37 17.42 -7.57
C ALA A 224 14.31 16.55 -6.72
N SER A 225 13.90 16.12 -5.52
CA SER A 225 14.74 15.33 -4.62
C SER A 225 14.87 13.87 -5.05
N ASP A 226 13.82 13.32 -5.68
CA ASP A 226 13.74 11.91 -6.07
C ASP A 226 13.29 11.69 -7.53
N GLY A 227 13.02 12.78 -8.27
CA GLY A 227 12.67 12.74 -9.69
C GLY A 227 11.24 12.28 -9.96
N TYR A 228 10.40 12.18 -8.93
CA TYR A 228 9.01 11.79 -9.06
C TYR A 228 8.14 12.94 -9.56
N VAL A 229 7.13 12.58 -10.34
CA VAL A 229 6.12 13.47 -10.87
C VAL A 229 4.75 13.04 -10.34
N TYR A 230 4.00 14.01 -9.84
CA TYR A 230 2.68 13.84 -9.26
C TYR A 230 1.68 14.69 -10.04
N GLU A 231 0.77 14.07 -10.77
CA GLU A 231 -0.35 14.78 -11.41
C GLU A 231 -1.57 14.71 -10.50
N LEU A 232 -1.87 15.83 -9.85
CA LEU A 232 -3.02 16.03 -9.00
C LEU A 232 -4.24 16.36 -9.85
N ILE A 233 -5.27 15.52 -9.79
CA ILE A 233 -6.49 15.68 -10.57
C ILE A 233 -7.65 16.01 -9.63
N PHE A 234 -8.38 17.06 -9.97
CA PHE A 234 -9.61 17.45 -9.30
C PHE A 234 -10.83 17.09 -10.16
N ASN A 235 -11.94 16.74 -9.52
CA ASN A 235 -13.27 16.64 -10.13
C ASN A 235 -14.22 17.61 -9.41
N VAL A 236 -14.68 18.65 -10.10
CA VAL A 236 -15.54 19.70 -9.51
C VAL A 236 -14.94 20.34 -8.24
N GLY A 237 -13.62 20.41 -8.14
CA GLY A 237 -12.90 21.05 -7.03
C GLY A 237 -12.40 20.12 -5.93
N ASP A 238 -12.87 18.87 -5.88
CA ASP A 238 -12.39 17.85 -4.95
C ASP A 238 -11.24 17.02 -5.56
N ILE A 239 -10.29 16.58 -4.73
CA ILE A 239 -9.22 15.68 -5.19
C ILE A 239 -9.86 14.37 -5.65
N TYR A 240 -9.64 14.02 -6.92
CA TYR A 240 -10.17 12.83 -7.55
C TYR A 240 -9.15 11.69 -7.55
N GLU A 241 -7.94 11.96 -8.04
CA GLU A 241 -6.84 11.00 -8.08
C GLU A 241 -5.50 11.74 -8.14
N ILE A 242 -4.42 11.02 -7.86
CA ILE A 242 -3.05 11.51 -8.09
C ILE A 242 -2.27 10.46 -8.87
N ASN A 243 -1.91 10.76 -10.11
CA ASN A 243 -1.05 9.89 -10.91
C ASN A 243 0.41 10.09 -10.50
N VAL A 244 1.14 8.99 -10.34
CA VAL A 244 2.55 8.97 -9.95
C VAL A 244 3.38 8.43 -11.11
N SER A 245 4.46 9.13 -11.43
CA SER A 245 5.39 8.72 -12.48
C SER A 245 6.83 9.05 -12.09
N LYS A 246 7.81 8.36 -12.70
CA LYS A 246 9.23 8.59 -12.48
C LYS A 246 9.92 9.04 -13.76
N GLY A 247 10.02 10.36 -13.95
CA GLY A 247 10.49 10.96 -15.20
C GLY A 247 9.36 11.65 -15.96
N SER A 248 9.61 12.02 -17.21
CA SER A 248 8.70 12.80 -18.06
C SER A 248 8.18 12.04 -19.29
N GLY A 249 8.43 10.74 -19.40
CA GLY A 249 8.03 9.90 -20.51
C GLY A 249 6.69 9.18 -20.29
N ALA A 250 5.99 8.83 -21.37
CA ALA A 250 4.72 8.10 -21.33
C ALA A 250 4.81 6.67 -20.76
N ASN A 251 6.02 6.12 -20.62
CA ASN A 251 6.27 4.79 -20.04
C ASN A 251 6.66 4.85 -18.55
N ASP A 252 6.67 6.05 -17.96
CA ASP A 252 7.20 6.28 -16.62
C ASP A 252 6.11 6.20 -15.53
N PHE A 253 4.90 5.71 -15.86
CA PHE A 253 3.78 5.62 -14.92
C PHE A 253 3.98 4.47 -13.92
N ASP A 254 4.09 4.84 -12.64
CA ASP A 254 4.35 3.91 -11.55
C ASP A 254 3.04 3.42 -10.88
N GLY A 255 2.00 4.27 -10.89
CA GLY A 255 0.69 3.97 -10.29
C GLY A 255 -0.12 5.22 -9.98
N GLN A 256 -1.25 5.05 -9.31
CA GLN A 256 -2.15 6.16 -8.95
C GLN A 256 -2.61 6.07 -7.50
N PHE A 257 -2.81 7.21 -6.86
CA PHE A 257 -3.57 7.30 -5.61
C PHE A 257 -5.03 7.58 -5.90
N THR A 258 -5.91 6.83 -5.26
CA THR A 258 -7.35 7.07 -5.26
C THR A 258 -7.85 7.19 -3.82
N PRO A 259 -8.89 7.99 -3.52
CA PRO A 259 -9.42 8.08 -2.16
C PRO A 259 -9.73 6.69 -1.58
N SER A 260 -9.21 6.37 -0.40
CA SER A 260 -9.43 5.06 0.23
C SER A 260 -10.90 4.91 0.64
N THR A 261 -11.56 3.81 0.28
CA THR A 261 -12.94 3.52 0.70
C THR A 261 -13.04 2.92 2.11
N SER A 262 -11.99 2.98 2.95
CA SER A 262 -11.95 2.30 4.26
C SER A 262 -12.36 3.17 5.44
N SER A 263 -13.51 2.84 6.04
CA SER A 263 -13.84 2.93 7.47
C SER A 263 -13.23 4.09 8.27
N SER A 264 -13.71 5.31 8.01
CA SER A 264 -13.69 6.34 9.04
C SER A 264 -14.68 5.96 10.15
N THR A 265 -14.17 5.66 11.34
CA THR A 265 -14.92 5.99 12.56
C THR A 265 -15.11 7.51 12.57
N GLY A 266 -16.27 7.97 12.10
CA GLY A 266 -16.66 9.38 12.08
C GLY A 266 -16.08 10.17 10.90
N GLY A 267 -16.72 10.09 9.74
CA GLY A 267 -16.41 10.93 8.59
C GLY A 267 -17.12 10.43 7.34
N THR A 268 -18.32 10.94 7.07
CA THR A 268 -19.19 10.65 5.94
C THR A 268 -18.44 10.18 4.69
N ALA A 269 -18.45 8.86 4.42
CA ALA A 269 -17.97 8.31 3.17
C ALA A 269 -18.75 8.97 2.02
N SER A 270 -18.10 9.27 0.90
CA SER A 270 -18.73 9.89 -0.26
C SER A 270 -18.33 9.16 -1.54
N GLY A 271 -18.81 7.93 -1.66
CA GLY A 271 -19.03 7.35 -2.99
C GLY A 271 -20.37 7.89 -3.48
N THR A 272 -20.35 9.04 -4.14
CA THR A 272 -21.57 9.68 -4.60
C THR A 272 -22.11 8.99 -5.85
N GLY A 273 -23.11 8.14 -5.65
CA GLY A 273 -23.98 7.68 -6.73
C GLY A 273 -25.09 8.68 -7.02
N THR A 274 -26.00 8.27 -7.90
CA THR A 274 -27.29 8.94 -8.06
C THR A 274 -28.32 8.22 -7.19
N LEU A 275 -29.02 8.97 -6.35
CA LEU A 275 -30.12 8.48 -5.55
C LEU A 275 -31.45 8.79 -6.23
N THR A 276 -32.15 7.76 -6.66
CA THR A 276 -33.55 7.88 -7.08
C THR A 276 -34.46 7.67 -5.89
N ILE A 277 -35.28 8.66 -5.58
CA ILE A 277 -36.28 8.61 -4.51
C ILE A 277 -37.66 8.57 -5.16
N GLU A 278 -38.36 7.46 -4.96
CA GLU A 278 -39.76 7.33 -5.33
C GLU A 278 -40.62 7.44 -4.07
N THR A 279 -41.53 8.42 -4.05
CA THR A 279 -42.48 8.62 -2.94
C THR A 279 -43.89 8.33 -3.44
N THR A 280 -44.56 7.37 -2.80
CA THR A 280 -45.94 7.00 -3.10
C THR A 280 -46.86 7.43 -1.96
N VAL A 281 -47.87 8.24 -2.27
CA VAL A 281 -48.92 8.68 -1.33
C VAL A 281 -50.28 8.36 -1.95
N VAL A 282 -51.10 7.54 -1.27
CA VAL A 282 -52.45 7.15 -1.73
C VAL A 282 -52.47 6.69 -3.20
N GLY A 283 -51.53 5.83 -3.58
CA GLY A 283 -51.44 5.23 -4.93
C GLY A 283 -50.86 6.14 -6.02
N THR A 284 -50.45 7.37 -5.72
CA THR A 284 -49.75 8.26 -6.66
C THR A 284 -48.25 8.30 -6.34
N SER A 285 -47.39 8.00 -7.31
CA SER A 285 -45.93 8.06 -7.17
C SER A 285 -45.35 9.34 -7.76
N THR A 286 -44.35 9.90 -7.08
CA THR A 286 -43.47 10.96 -7.58
C THR A 286 -42.02 10.50 -7.49
N THR A 287 -41.20 10.88 -8.46
CA THR A 287 -39.79 10.46 -8.51
C THR A 287 -38.88 11.69 -8.59
N ILE A 288 -37.86 11.72 -7.75
CA ILE A 288 -36.78 12.70 -7.80
C ILE A 288 -35.43 11.98 -7.90
N VAL A 289 -34.49 12.57 -8.62
CA VAL A 289 -33.11 12.06 -8.73
C VAL A 289 -32.19 13.08 -8.08
N VAL A 290 -31.39 12.61 -7.13
CA VAL A 290 -30.41 13.42 -6.40
C VAL A 290 -29.03 12.89 -6.73
N ASN A 291 -28.20 13.73 -7.35
CA ASN A 291 -26.81 13.41 -7.61
C ASN A 291 -25.97 13.69 -6.36
N GLY A 292 -24.81 13.06 -6.22
CA GLY A 292 -23.93 13.41 -5.11
C GLY A 292 -24.23 12.64 -3.83
N VAL A 293 -24.96 11.51 -3.87
CA VAL A 293 -25.44 10.86 -2.66
C VAL A 293 -24.65 9.60 -2.35
N THR A 294 -24.10 9.55 -1.13
CA THR A 294 -23.45 8.35 -0.61
C THR A 294 -24.46 7.25 -0.36
N LYS A 295 -24.18 6.07 -0.90
CA LYS A 295 -24.90 4.85 -0.53
C LYS A 295 -24.58 4.42 0.92
N PRO A 296 -25.58 4.24 1.79
CA PRO A 296 -25.38 3.65 3.11
C PRO A 296 -24.73 2.26 3.02
N SER A 297 -23.87 1.96 3.98
CA SER A 297 -23.18 0.67 4.08
C SER A 297 -24.00 -0.38 4.84
N THR A 298 -24.92 0.07 5.71
CA THR A 298 -25.73 -0.80 6.57
C THR A 298 -27.18 -0.32 6.69
N GLN A 299 -28.09 -1.22 7.08
CA GLN A 299 -29.47 -0.86 7.37
C GLN A 299 -29.59 0.12 8.54
N THR A 300 -28.76 -0.03 9.57
CA THR A 300 -28.75 0.90 10.70
C THR A 300 -28.44 2.33 10.25
N GLU A 301 -27.40 2.50 9.42
CA GLU A 301 -27.02 3.80 8.86
C GLU A 301 -28.14 4.43 8.03
N PHE A 302 -28.74 3.66 7.11
CA PHE A 302 -29.88 4.11 6.32
C PHE A 302 -31.07 4.54 7.18
N CYS A 303 -31.46 3.72 8.17
CA CYS A 303 -32.61 4.01 9.02
C CYS A 303 -32.37 5.14 10.02
N SER A 304 -31.12 5.37 10.45
CA SER A 304 -30.76 6.51 11.28
C SER A 304 -30.81 7.83 10.50
N PHE A 305 -30.39 7.84 9.24
CA PHE A 305 -30.53 9.01 8.37
C PHE A 305 -31.99 9.43 8.22
N ALA A 306 -32.87 8.50 7.84
CA ALA A 306 -34.27 8.82 7.60
C ALA A 306 -35.05 9.29 8.84
N GLN A 307 -34.63 8.86 10.04
CA GLN A 307 -35.24 9.30 11.30
C GLN A 307 -34.84 10.73 11.71
N ASN A 308 -33.69 11.21 11.23
CA ASN A 308 -33.09 12.46 11.66
C ASN A 308 -33.01 13.50 10.53
N ASP A 309 -33.61 13.22 9.37
CA ASP A 309 -33.64 14.14 8.26
C ASP A 309 -34.47 15.40 8.61
N SER A 310 -33.91 16.57 8.30
CA SER A 310 -34.50 17.88 8.62
C SER A 310 -35.90 18.10 8.02
N SER A 311 -36.24 17.43 6.92
CA SER A 311 -37.59 17.47 6.32
C SER A 311 -38.62 16.74 7.18
N THR A 312 -38.23 15.67 7.89
CA THR A 312 -39.14 14.91 8.78
C THR A 312 -39.40 15.64 10.09
N THR A 313 -38.44 16.44 10.56
CA THR A 313 -38.60 17.31 11.73
C THR A 313 -39.45 18.54 11.40
N ALA A 314 -39.40 19.06 10.18
CA ALA A 314 -40.31 20.13 9.71
C ALA A 314 -41.79 19.69 9.68
N LEU A 315 -42.08 18.41 9.44
CA LEU A 315 -43.45 17.87 9.53
C LEU A 315 -43.96 17.83 10.98
N LYS A 316 -43.07 17.57 11.95
CA LYS A 316 -43.38 17.60 13.39
C LYS A 316 -43.70 19.01 13.89
N ALA A 317 -43.06 20.03 13.31
CA ALA A 317 -43.26 21.43 13.71
C ALA A 317 -44.62 22.03 13.28
N ASN A 318 -45.29 21.44 12.28
CA ASN A 318 -46.53 21.96 11.70
C ASN A 318 -47.81 21.24 12.16
N GLY A 319 -47.81 20.61 13.35
CA GLY A 319 -48.98 19.90 13.88
C GLY A 319 -49.26 18.54 13.21
N GLY A 320 -48.31 18.05 12.41
CA GLY A 320 -48.26 16.68 11.93
C GLY A 320 -47.35 15.80 12.80
N SER A 321 -47.57 14.50 12.81
CA SER A 321 -46.64 13.50 13.31
C SER A 321 -46.34 12.50 12.21
N LEU A 322 -45.06 12.17 12.09
CA LEU A 322 -44.55 11.19 11.14
C LEU A 322 -44.11 9.96 11.92
N THR A 323 -44.78 8.84 11.71
CA THR A 323 -44.45 7.57 12.38
C THR A 323 -43.86 6.62 11.35
N ILE A 324 -42.59 6.24 11.52
CA ILE A 324 -41.96 5.22 10.70
C ILE A 324 -42.43 3.84 11.19
N ASN A 325 -43.19 3.13 10.33
CA ASN A 325 -43.73 1.81 10.63
C ASN A 325 -42.70 0.71 10.32
N SER A 326 -41.90 0.89 9.27
CA SER A 326 -40.81 -0.01 8.92
C SER A 326 -39.71 0.72 8.16
N CYS A 327 -38.49 0.22 8.29
CA CYS A 327 -37.33 0.70 7.56
C CYS A 327 -36.40 -0.49 7.25
N THR A 328 -36.13 -0.73 5.97
CA THR A 328 -35.26 -1.81 5.51
C THR A 328 -34.26 -1.29 4.48
N PHE A 329 -33.09 -1.92 4.43
CA PHE A 329 -32.07 -1.62 3.44
C PHE A 329 -31.35 -2.89 3.03
N SER A 330 -31.26 -3.14 1.73
CA SER A 330 -30.58 -4.31 1.17
C SER A 330 -29.83 -3.93 -0.11
N GLY A 331 -28.51 -4.13 -0.10
CA GLY A 331 -27.62 -3.85 -1.21
C GLY A 331 -27.60 -2.36 -1.60
N SER A 332 -28.51 -1.97 -2.48
CA SER A 332 -28.65 -0.62 -3.03
C SER A 332 -30.08 -0.07 -2.94
N VAL A 333 -30.99 -0.77 -2.27
CA VAL A 333 -32.39 -0.37 -2.16
C VAL A 333 -32.79 -0.23 -0.70
N GLY A 334 -33.29 0.94 -0.35
CA GLY A 334 -33.90 1.24 0.95
C GLY A 334 -35.40 1.42 0.81
N ASN A 335 -36.18 0.88 1.74
CA ASN A 335 -37.63 1.07 1.79
C ASN A 335 -38.04 1.61 3.15
N ILE A 336 -38.90 2.62 3.13
CA ILE A 336 -39.50 3.21 4.33
C ILE A 336 -41.01 3.16 4.14
N SER A 337 -41.70 2.57 5.11
CA SER A 337 -43.15 2.70 5.22
C SER A 337 -43.47 3.49 6.47
N ALA A 338 -44.36 4.46 6.34
CA ALA A 338 -44.64 5.38 7.42
C ALA A 338 -46.05 5.96 7.32
N THR A 339 -46.52 6.50 8.43
CA THR A 339 -47.83 7.12 8.57
C THR A 339 -47.64 8.59 8.88
N LEU A 340 -48.23 9.46 8.06
CA LEU A 340 -48.34 10.88 8.35
C LEU A 340 -49.72 11.12 8.99
N ALA A 341 -49.74 11.60 10.23
CA ALA A 341 -50.95 12.02 10.91
C ALA A 341 -50.92 13.53 11.13
N ILE A 342 -51.93 14.26 10.67
CA ILE A 342 -52.11 15.69 10.93
C ILE A 342 -53.27 15.80 11.92
N THR A 343 -53.10 16.52 13.02
CA THR A 343 -54.14 16.64 14.07
C THR A 343 -54.85 17.99 14.10
N SER A 344 -54.36 18.98 13.35
CA SER A 344 -54.96 20.32 13.24
C SER A 344 -54.71 20.91 11.84
N PRO A 345 -55.68 21.63 11.23
CA PRO A 345 -57.03 21.94 11.74
C PRO A 345 -58.06 20.81 11.55
N VAL A 346 -57.73 19.76 10.78
CA VAL A 346 -58.58 18.56 10.59
C VAL A 346 -57.72 17.32 10.76
N ALA A 347 -58.21 16.35 11.54
CA ALA A 347 -57.52 15.10 11.76
C ALA A 347 -57.50 14.25 10.47
N PHE A 348 -56.32 13.99 9.94
CA PHE A 348 -56.12 13.17 8.75
C PHE A 348 -54.92 12.26 8.93
N SER A 349 -55.01 11.01 8.47
CA SER A 349 -53.91 10.06 8.50
C SER A 349 -53.77 9.39 7.14
N THR A 350 -52.56 9.37 6.59
CA THR A 350 -52.27 8.68 5.34
C THR A 350 -50.96 7.90 5.43
N SER A 351 -50.97 6.73 4.79
CA SER A 351 -49.77 5.92 4.61
C SER A 351 -48.98 6.43 3.42
N TYR A 352 -47.66 6.51 3.59
CA TYR A 352 -46.74 6.79 2.51
C TYR A 352 -45.60 5.79 2.52
N THR A 353 -45.14 5.45 1.31
CA THR A 353 -43.98 4.58 1.09
C THR A 353 -42.92 5.36 0.35
N ILE A 354 -41.68 5.28 0.80
CA ILE A 354 -40.53 5.85 0.09
C ILE A 354 -39.57 4.73 -0.27
N LYS A 355 -39.23 4.64 -1.54
CA LYS A 355 -38.21 3.74 -2.07
C LYS A 355 -37.00 4.56 -2.50
N TYR A 356 -35.86 4.23 -1.93
CA TYR A 356 -34.55 4.78 -2.23
C TYR A 356 -33.79 3.78 -3.08
N THR A 357 -33.34 4.17 -4.27
CA THR A 357 -32.48 3.35 -5.14
C THR A 357 -31.18 4.09 -5.38
N TYR A 358 -30.09 3.56 -4.85
CA TYR A 358 -28.74 4.09 -5.01
C TYR A 358 -28.10 3.45 -6.24
N ASN A 359 -27.77 4.25 -7.26
CA ASN A 359 -27.13 3.82 -8.50
C ASN A 359 -25.71 4.37 -8.59
#